data_AF-A0A972TUL1-F1
#
_entry.id   AF-A0A972TUL1-F1
#
_cell.length_a   1.000
_cell.length_b   1.000
_cell.length_c   1.000
_cell.angle_alpha   90.00
_cell.angle_beta   90.00
_cell.angle_gamma   90.00
#
_symmetry.space_group_name_H-M   'P 1'
#
loop_
_entity.id
_entity.type
_entity.pdbx_description
1 polymer ?
#
loop_
_entity_poly.entity_id
_entity_poly.type
_entity_poly.pdbx_seq_one_letter_code
_entity_poly.pdbx_strand_id
1 'polypeptide(L)'
;MDHQQIKELISSYYDGELDEEQKKIIKKHLEDCPECQKEFEEMGKFEEVMSKMELKKPPKEAWKIYWTSVYNRLERRIGWILFSIGVMILLFFGGYKMVEEIIKDPSISFLLKAGILAVLGGVVVLLVSLIREQLFVRKRERYKEVEK
;
A
#
# COMPACT_ATOMS: atom_id res chain seq x y z
N MET A 1 -43.08 -2.68 25.08
CA MET A 1 -41.84 -2.96 24.34
C MET A 1 -40.88 -3.61 25.29
N ASP A 2 -40.06 -4.54 24.81
CA ASP A 2 -39.03 -5.17 25.61
C ASP A 2 -37.92 -4.16 25.91
N HIS A 3 -37.48 -4.09 27.17
CA HIS A 3 -36.42 -3.18 27.61
C HIS A 3 -35.11 -3.47 26.88
N GLN A 4 -34.85 -4.74 26.55
CA GLN A 4 -33.64 -5.14 25.84
C GLN A 4 -33.54 -4.52 24.44
N GLN A 5 -34.67 -4.43 23.72
CA GLN A 5 -34.72 -3.77 22.40
C GLN A 5 -34.49 -2.27 22.51
N ILE A 6 -34.97 -1.63 23.58
CA ILE A 6 -34.72 -0.20 23.82
C ILE A 6 -33.24 0.06 24.08
N LYS A 7 -32.57 -0.80 24.86
CA LYS A 7 -31.13 -0.68 25.14
C LYS A 7 -30.29 -0.72 23.86
N GLU A 8 -30.61 -1.63 22.94
CA GLU A 8 -29.95 -1.70 21.63
C GLU A 8 -30.15 -0.39 20.84
N LEU A 9 -31.38 0.12 20.80
CA LEU A 9 -31.68 1.39 20.13
C LEU A 9 -30.95 2.58 20.80
N ILE A 10 -30.77 2.56 22.13
CA ILE A 10 -30.04 3.62 22.85
C ILE A 10 -28.58 3.66 22.39
N SER A 11 -27.95 2.50 22.17
CA SER A 11 -26.59 2.46 21.60
C SER A 11 -26.55 3.08 20.22
N SER A 12 -27.43 2.61 19.31
CA SER A 12 -27.52 3.13 17.95
C SER A 12 -27.88 4.62 17.89
N TYR A 13 -28.55 5.17 18.91
CA TYR A 13 -28.83 6.60 19.01
C TYR A 13 -27.54 7.42 19.13
N TYR A 14 -26.61 7.00 20.00
CA TYR A 14 -25.33 7.69 20.20
C TYR A 14 -24.35 7.47 19.04
N ASP A 15 -24.46 6.34 18.33
CA ASP A 15 -23.69 6.07 17.11
C ASP A 15 -24.25 6.82 15.87
N GLY A 16 -25.44 7.43 15.99
CA GLY A 16 -26.07 8.20 14.90
C GLY A 16 -26.75 7.35 13.83
N GLU A 17 -27.04 6.08 14.12
CA GLU A 17 -27.55 5.09 13.17
C GLU A 17 -29.08 4.98 13.13
N LEU A 18 -29.80 5.69 14.01
CA LEU A 18 -31.26 5.62 14.09
C LEU A 18 -32.00 6.48 13.05
N ASP A 19 -33.07 5.92 12.50
CA ASP A 19 -34.05 6.65 11.70
C ASP A 19 -35.04 7.47 12.57
N GLU A 20 -35.87 8.29 11.92
CA GLU A 20 -36.83 9.17 12.61
C GLU A 20 -37.99 8.43 13.28
N GLU A 21 -38.30 7.21 12.86
CA GLU A 21 -39.33 6.37 13.47
C GLU A 21 -38.82 5.74 14.76
N GLN A 22 -37.61 5.18 14.73
CA GLN A 22 -36.90 4.62 15.87
C GLN A 22 -36.63 5.67 16.96
N LYS A 23 -36.28 6.91 16.58
CA LYS A 23 -36.13 8.01 17.55
C LYS A 23 -37.43 8.33 18.28
N LYS A 24 -38.59 8.28 17.59
CA LYS A 24 -39.90 8.49 18.23
C LYS A 24 -40.24 7.36 19.19
N ILE A 25 -39.91 6.12 18.80
CA ILE A 25 -40.12 4.94 19.63
C ILE A 25 -39.32 5.04 20.94
N ILE A 26 -38.04 5.42 20.86
CA ILE A 26 -37.21 5.67 22.05
C ILE A 26 -37.81 6.77 22.93
N LYS A 27 -38.14 7.93 22.35
CA LYS A 27 -38.66 9.08 23.12
C LYS A 27 -39.91 8.71 23.90
N LYS A 28 -40.85 8.02 23.24
CA LYS A 28 -42.09 7.56 23.87
C LYS A 28 -41.81 6.57 25.02
N HIS A 29 -40.83 5.68 24.85
CA HIS A 29 -40.50 4.72 25.91
C HIS A 29 -39.79 5.38 27.09
N LEU A 30 -38.95 6.38 26.85
CA LEU A 30 -38.23 7.12 27.89
C LEU A 30 -39.18 7.97 28.77
N GLU A 31 -40.35 8.36 28.27
CA GLU A 31 -41.38 9.05 29.06
C GLU A 31 -42.00 8.14 30.14
N ASP A 32 -42.12 6.85 29.84
CA ASP A 32 -42.84 5.89 30.69
C ASP A 32 -41.90 4.95 31.48
N CYS A 33 -40.59 4.93 31.19
CA CYS A 33 -39.64 3.98 31.77
C CYS A 33 -38.42 4.65 32.45
N PRO A 34 -38.38 4.70 33.79
CA PRO A 34 -37.25 5.24 34.55
C PRO A 34 -35.94 4.46 34.38
N GLU A 35 -36.01 3.15 34.15
CA GLU A 35 -34.81 2.31 33.96
C GLU A 35 -34.08 2.69 32.66
N CYS A 36 -34.82 2.72 31.55
CA CYS A 36 -34.26 3.09 30.25
C CYS A 36 -33.82 4.56 30.20
N GLN A 37 -34.50 5.44 30.96
CA GLN A 37 -34.05 6.82 31.14
C GLN A 37 -32.67 6.90 31.80
N LYS A 38 -32.46 6.14 32.87
CA LYS A 38 -31.16 6.08 33.55
C LYS A 38 -30.06 5.59 32.63
N GLU A 39 -30.35 4.56 31.83
CA GLU A 39 -29.38 3.97 30.89
C GLU A 39 -29.03 4.92 29.74
N PHE A 40 -30.02 5.65 29.21
CA PHE A 40 -29.80 6.72 28.24
C PHE A 40 -28.88 7.81 28.80
N GLU A 41 -29.11 8.27 30.04
CA GLU A 41 -28.26 9.26 30.70
C GLU A 41 -26.83 8.76 30.97
N GLU A 42 -26.67 7.51 31.39
CA GLU A 42 -25.35 6.90 31.62
C GLU A 42 -24.54 6.82 30.33
N MET A 43 -25.16 6.43 29.23
CA MET A 43 -24.51 6.35 27.92
C MET A 43 -24.16 7.74 27.37
N GLY A 44 -25.00 8.75 27.61
CA GLY A 44 -24.69 10.15 27.28
C GLY A 44 -23.48 10.71 28.03
N LYS A 45 -23.33 10.37 29.33
CA LYS A 45 -22.13 10.75 30.10
C LYS A 45 -20.87 10.10 29.55
N PHE A 46 -20.97 8.85 29.10
CA PHE A 46 -19.84 8.15 28.48
C PHE A 46 -19.42 8.82 27.17
N GLU A 47 -20.37 9.14 26.28
CA GLU A 47 -20.10 9.87 25.03
C GLU A 47 -19.44 11.23 25.32
N GLU A 48 -19.93 11.97 26.32
CA GLU A 48 -19.38 13.27 26.71
C GLU A 48 -17.92 13.15 27.20
N VAL A 49 -17.58 12.10 27.93
CA VAL A 49 -16.21 11.84 28.37
C VAL A 49 -15.33 11.44 27.18
N MET A 50 -15.83 10.60 26.27
CA MET A 50 -15.11 10.16 25.08
C MET A 50 -14.86 11.32 24.10
N SER A 51 -15.82 12.22 23.90
CA SER A 51 -15.66 13.39 23.03
C SER A 51 -14.67 14.41 23.58
N LYS A 52 -14.53 14.49 24.91
CA LYS A 52 -13.50 15.30 25.59
C LYS A 52 -12.10 14.67 25.55
N MET A 53 -11.97 13.39 25.23
CA MET A 53 -10.68 12.77 25.00
C MET A 53 -10.13 13.22 23.65
N GLU A 54 -9.35 14.29 23.65
CA GLU A 54 -8.57 14.68 22.47
C GLU A 54 -7.51 13.60 22.17
N LEU A 55 -7.81 12.74 21.19
CA LEU A 55 -6.80 11.88 20.61
C LEU A 55 -5.68 12.76 20.04
N LYS A 56 -4.50 12.65 20.64
CA LYS A 56 -3.30 13.39 20.23
C LYS A 56 -3.06 13.13 18.74
N LYS A 57 -3.32 14.13 17.90
CA LYS A 57 -3.01 14.03 16.46
C LYS A 57 -1.51 13.78 16.32
N PRO A 58 -1.09 12.83 15.47
CA PRO A 58 0.33 12.55 15.29
C PRO A 58 1.05 13.84 14.84
N PRO A 59 2.26 14.12 15.38
CA PRO A 59 3.01 15.31 15.06
C PRO A 59 3.34 15.36 13.56
N LYS A 60 3.43 16.57 12.98
CA LYS A 60 3.68 16.77 11.53
C LYS A 60 5.00 16.10 11.08
N GLU A 61 5.95 15.97 11.99
CA GLU A 61 7.23 15.28 11.79
C GLU A 61 7.05 13.78 11.50
N ALA A 62 6.07 13.11 12.13
CA ALA A 62 5.77 11.70 11.87
C ALA A 62 5.26 11.49 10.44
N TRP A 63 4.52 12.47 9.91
CA TRP A 63 4.10 12.46 8.51
C TRP A 63 5.28 12.55 7.55
N LYS A 64 6.28 13.38 7.87
CA LYS A 64 7.48 13.52 7.03
C LYS A 64 8.33 12.24 6.98
N ILE A 65 8.44 11.53 8.10
CA ILE A 65 9.16 10.24 8.19
C ILE A 65 8.44 9.16 7.35
N TYR A 66 7.11 9.12 7.42
CA TYR A 66 6.32 8.19 6.61
C TYR A 66 6.52 8.43 5.11
N TRP A 67 6.35 9.67 4.64
CA TRP A 67 6.50 10.02 3.23
C TRP A 67 7.91 9.77 2.69
N THR A 68 8.95 10.15 3.44
CA THR A 68 10.34 9.98 2.99
C THR A 68 10.78 8.52 2.90
N SER A 69 10.27 7.64 3.77
CA SER A 69 10.62 6.22 3.76
C SER A 69 9.91 5.40 2.66
N VAL A 70 8.70 5.82 2.28
CA VAL A 70 7.87 5.15 1.26
C VAL A 70 8.24 5.63 -0.14
N TYR A 71 8.32 6.95 -0.37
CA TYR A 71 8.51 7.52 -1.71
C TYR A 71 9.89 7.19 -2.32
N ASN A 72 10.97 7.41 -1.54
CA ASN A 72 12.34 7.13 -2.00
C ASN A 72 12.63 5.63 -2.22
N ARG A 73 11.83 4.75 -1.61
CA ARG A 73 12.00 3.29 -1.76
C ARG A 73 11.27 2.76 -2.98
N LEU A 74 10.13 3.37 -3.33
CA LEU A 74 9.30 2.95 -4.45
C LEU A 74 9.85 3.45 -5.78
N GLU A 75 10.22 4.73 -5.85
CA GLU A 75 10.74 5.36 -7.08
C GLU A 75 11.97 4.63 -7.62
N ARG A 76 12.93 4.32 -6.75
CA ARG A 76 14.15 3.60 -7.16
C ARG A 76 13.87 2.17 -7.61
N ARG A 77 12.92 1.46 -7.00
CA ARG A 77 12.58 0.08 -7.39
C ARG A 77 11.84 0.06 -8.73
N ILE A 78 10.86 0.94 -8.89
CA ILE A 78 10.08 1.07 -10.11
C ILE A 78 10.99 1.52 -11.26
N GLY A 79 11.91 2.46 -11.01
CA GLY A 79 12.88 2.92 -12.00
C GLY A 79 13.75 1.79 -12.57
N TRP A 80 14.30 0.92 -11.71
CA TRP A 80 15.09 -0.22 -12.17
C TRP A 80 14.27 -1.27 -12.91
N ILE A 81 13.02 -1.52 -12.49
CA ILE A 81 12.12 -2.44 -13.19
C ILE A 81 11.82 -1.90 -14.58
N LEU A 82 11.41 -0.64 -14.71
CA LEU A 82 11.12 0.00 -16.00
C LEU A 82 12.37 0.05 -16.89
N PHE A 83 13.54 0.38 -16.33
CA PHE A 83 14.80 0.37 -17.07
C PHE A 83 15.13 -1.03 -17.61
N SER A 84 15.00 -2.07 -16.77
CA SER A 84 15.27 -3.45 -17.20
C SER A 84 14.32 -3.92 -18.30
N ILE A 85 13.03 -3.56 -18.22
CA ILE A 85 12.03 -3.85 -19.25
C ILE A 85 12.39 -3.11 -20.55
N GLY A 86 12.74 -1.82 -20.47
CA GLY A 86 13.16 -1.03 -21.62
C GLY A 86 14.38 -1.63 -22.33
N VAL A 87 15.41 -2.03 -21.57
CA VAL A 87 16.60 -2.68 -22.14
C VAL A 87 16.24 -4.03 -22.75
N MET A 88 15.40 -4.84 -22.11
CA MET A 88 14.94 -6.12 -22.64
C MET A 88 14.23 -5.96 -24.00
N ILE A 89 13.34 -4.97 -24.10
CA ILE A 89 12.62 -4.66 -25.36
C ILE A 89 13.61 -4.22 -26.44
N LEU A 90 14.57 -3.33 -26.12
CA LEU A 90 15.57 -2.87 -27.07
C LEU A 90 16.48 -4.00 -27.57
N LEU A 91 16.92 -4.89 -26.68
CA LEU A 91 17.72 -6.05 -27.05
C LEU A 91 16.93 -7.02 -27.92
N PHE A 92 15.65 -7.24 -27.61
CA PHE A 92 14.79 -8.11 -28.40
C PHE A 92 14.50 -7.54 -29.79
N PHE A 93 14.13 -6.26 -29.86
CA PHE A 93 13.85 -5.60 -31.14
C PHE A 93 15.11 -5.43 -32.00
N GLY A 94 16.22 -5.00 -31.39
CA GLY A 94 17.51 -4.89 -32.06
C GLY A 94 18.04 -6.24 -32.52
N GLY A 95 17.91 -7.28 -31.69
CA GLY A 95 18.24 -8.65 -32.05
C GLY A 95 17.38 -9.17 -33.19
N TYR A 96 16.06 -8.95 -33.15
CA TYR A 96 15.16 -9.31 -34.25
C TYR A 96 15.55 -8.65 -35.57
N LYS A 97 15.84 -7.34 -35.55
CA LYS A 97 16.27 -6.60 -36.74
C LYS A 97 17.60 -7.09 -37.30
N MET A 98 18.57 -7.36 -36.44
CA MET A 98 19.85 -7.94 -36.85
C MET A 98 19.67 -9.35 -37.45
N VAL A 99 18.83 -10.19 -36.84
CA VAL A 99 18.53 -11.53 -37.39
C VAL A 99 17.81 -11.43 -38.72
N GLU A 100 16.87 -10.49 -38.88
CA GLU A 100 16.17 -10.24 -40.14
C GLU A 100 17.14 -9.86 -41.27
N GLU A 101 18.07 -8.94 -41.02
CA GLU A 101 19.10 -8.53 -41.99
C GLU A 101 20.07 -9.69 -42.30
N ILE A 102 20.50 -10.42 -41.28
CA ILE A 102 21.46 -11.53 -41.41
C ILE A 102 20.87 -12.76 -42.11
N ILE A 103 19.56 -13.00 -42.00
CA ILE A 103 18.88 -14.09 -42.73
C ILE A 103 18.67 -13.71 -44.20
N LYS A 104 18.45 -12.42 -44.49
CA LYS A 104 18.29 -11.93 -45.86
C LYS A 104 19.61 -11.88 -46.63
N ASP A 105 20.76 -11.81 -45.94
CA ASP A 105 22.07 -11.78 -46.57
C ASP A 105 22.80 -13.16 -46.54
N PRO A 106 22.95 -13.86 -47.68
CA PRO A 106 23.56 -15.19 -47.74
C PRO A 106 25.06 -15.22 -47.48
N SER A 107 25.72 -14.06 -47.41
CA SER A 107 27.18 -13.91 -47.39
C SER A 107 27.80 -13.93 -45.99
N ILE A 108 26.99 -13.87 -44.93
CA ILE A 108 27.48 -13.68 -43.56
C ILE A 108 27.90 -15.01 -42.90
N SER A 109 29.17 -15.07 -42.47
CA SER A 109 29.76 -16.22 -41.77
C SER A 109 29.09 -16.54 -40.44
N PHE A 110 28.91 -17.83 -40.15
CA PHE A 110 28.30 -18.36 -38.92
C PHE A 110 28.91 -17.80 -37.62
N LEU A 111 30.22 -17.51 -37.62
CA LEU A 111 30.95 -16.92 -36.48
C LEU A 111 30.41 -15.55 -36.05
N LEU A 112 29.99 -14.70 -37.00
CA LEU A 112 29.41 -13.38 -36.70
C LEU A 112 28.05 -13.52 -36.00
N LYS A 113 27.24 -14.50 -36.42
CA LYS A 113 25.94 -14.80 -35.79
C LYS A 113 26.11 -15.24 -34.34
N ALA A 114 27.07 -16.13 -34.09
CA ALA A 114 27.40 -16.60 -32.75
C ALA A 114 27.96 -15.47 -31.86
N GLY A 115 28.81 -14.60 -32.41
CA GLY A 115 29.37 -13.46 -31.69
C GLY A 115 28.30 -12.46 -31.22
N ILE A 116 27.33 -12.15 -32.08
CA ILE A 116 26.21 -11.25 -31.73
C ILE A 116 25.37 -11.82 -30.59
N LEU A 117 25.03 -13.11 -30.66
CA LEU A 117 24.25 -13.78 -29.60
C LEU A 117 25.02 -13.82 -28.28
N ALA A 118 26.33 -14.07 -28.31
CA ALA A 118 27.18 -14.06 -27.13
C ALA A 118 27.23 -12.66 -26.48
N VAL A 119 27.32 -11.59 -27.28
CA VAL A 119 27.31 -10.20 -26.77
C VAL A 119 25.96 -9.85 -26.15
N LEU A 120 24.85 -10.16 -26.83
CA LEU A 120 23.50 -9.94 -26.29
C LEU A 120 23.29 -10.68 -24.96
N GLY A 121 23.69 -11.96 -24.90
CA GLY A 121 23.64 -12.75 -23.67
C GLY A 121 24.51 -12.16 -22.55
N GLY A 122 25.73 -11.71 -22.88
CA GLY A 122 26.63 -11.07 -21.93
C GLY A 122 26.06 -9.79 -21.32
N VAL A 123 25.41 -8.95 -22.12
CA VAL A 123 24.75 -7.72 -21.64
C VAL A 123 23.62 -8.05 -20.67
N VAL A 124 22.80 -9.07 -20.96
CA VAL A 124 21.73 -9.53 -20.05
C VAL A 124 22.31 -10.04 -18.73
N VAL A 125 23.37 -10.84 -18.76
CA VAL A 125 24.04 -11.36 -17.55
C VAL A 125 24.62 -10.23 -16.70
N LEU A 126 25.27 -9.24 -17.32
CA LEU A 126 25.82 -8.08 -16.62
C LEU A 126 24.72 -7.23 -15.97
N LEU A 127 23.61 -6.99 -16.67
CA LEU A 127 22.46 -6.28 -16.10
C LEU A 127 21.87 -7.01 -14.91
N VAL A 128 21.71 -8.34 -14.98
CA VAL A 128 21.24 -9.16 -13.87
C VAL A 128 22.22 -9.13 -12.70
N SER A 129 23.53 -9.17 -12.98
CA SER A 129 24.59 -9.07 -11.97
C SER A 129 24.54 -7.73 -11.22
N LEU A 130 24.45 -6.61 -11.95
CA LEU A 130 24.34 -5.27 -11.36
C LEU A 130 23.07 -5.11 -10.52
N ILE A 131 21.94 -5.65 -10.99
CA ILE A 131 20.68 -5.65 -10.23
C ILE A 131 20.83 -6.46 -8.94
N ARG A 132 21.44 -7.66 -9.01
CA ARG A 132 21.65 -8.53 -7.85
C ARG A 132 22.55 -7.87 -6.80
N GLU A 133 23.63 -7.24 -7.24
CA GLU A 133 24.58 -6.54 -6.37
C GLU A 133 23.91 -5.35 -5.64
N GLN A 134 23.17 -4.51 -6.37
CA GLN A 134 22.41 -3.40 -5.81
C GLN A 134 21.34 -3.84 -4.81
N LEU A 135 20.68 -4.99 -5.04
CA LEU A 135 19.70 -5.55 -4.11
C LEU A 135 20.33 -6.14 -2.85
N PHE A 136 21.52 -6.73 -2.96
CA PHE A 136 22.19 -7.42 -1.86
C PHE A 136 22.91 -6.45 -0.92
N VAL A 137 23.65 -5.47 -1.47
CA VAL A 137 24.37 -4.45 -0.68
C VAL A 137 23.39 -3.66 0.20
N ARG A 138 22.22 -3.29 -0.36
CA ARG A 138 21.20 -2.53 0.36
C ARG A 138 20.48 -3.31 1.46
N LYS A 139 20.49 -4.66 1.41
CA LYS A 139 19.99 -5.50 2.50
C LYS A 139 20.95 -5.55 3.68
N ARG A 140 22.26 -5.50 3.47
CA ARG A 140 23.26 -5.55 4.55
C ARG A 140 23.40 -4.24 5.32
N GLU A 141 23.21 -3.08 4.67
CA GLU A 141 23.26 -1.79 5.39
C GLU A 141 22.13 -1.64 6.42
N ARG A 142 20.93 -2.19 6.12
CA ARG A 142 19.76 -2.11 7.03
C ARG A 142 19.96 -2.82 8.38
N TYR A 143 20.89 -3.76 8.50
CA TYR A 143 21.16 -4.47 9.76
C TYR A 143 22.31 -3.87 10.57
N LYS A 144 23.09 -2.95 10.00
CA LYS A 144 24.15 -2.24 10.74
C LYS A 144 23.62 -1.15 11.66
N GLU A 145 22.38 -0.69 11.47
CA GLU A 145 21.75 0.35 12.32
C GLU A 145 21.04 -0.21 13.55
N VAL A 146 20.93 -1.53 13.69
CA VAL A 146 20.25 -2.18 14.84
C VAL A 146 21.25 -2.68 15.90
N GLU A 147 22.55 -2.59 15.61
CA GLU A 147 23.64 -2.91 16.54
C GLU A 147 24.37 -1.63 16.92
N LYS A 148 23.74 -0.81 17.77
CA LYS A 148 24.40 0.12 18.71
C LYS A 148 23.39 0.72 19.68
#